data_AF-A0A920RS32-F1
#
_entry.id   AF-A0A920RS32-F1
#
_cell.length_a   1.000
_cell.length_b   1.000
_cell.length_c   1.000
_cell.angle_alpha   90.00
_cell.angle_beta   90.00
_cell.angle_gamma   90.00
#
_symmetry.space_group_name_H-M   'P 1'
#
loop_
_entity.id
_entity.type
_entity.pdbx_description
1 polymer ?
#
loop_
_entity_poly.entity_id
_entity_poly.type
_entity_poly.pdbx_seq_one_letter_code
_entity_poly.pdbx_strand_id
1 'polypeptide(L)' 'MPGNLAVEKGLESVAFPAISTGVYGYPVDLAAETALDEVRRFLESSARPSLVRFVLFSDGHLGAHARVLEEMVG' A
#
# COMPACT_ATOMS: atom_id res chain seq x y z
N MET A 1 14.93 11.68 -3.97
CA MET A 1 13.95 12.61 -3.37
C MET A 1 14.17 12.62 -1.86
N PRO A 2 14.43 13.77 -1.22
CA PRO A 2 14.28 13.89 0.23
C PRO A 2 12.78 13.77 0.59
N GLY A 3 12.43 13.05 1.65
CA GLY A 3 11.04 12.91 2.10
C GLY A 3 10.52 11.48 2.34
N ASN A 4 11.31 10.44 2.07
CA ASN A 4 10.89 9.05 2.29
C ASN A 4 11.49 8.50 3.59
N LEU A 5 10.74 8.64 4.69
CA LEU A 5 11.21 8.31 6.04
C LEU A 5 11.75 6.88 6.16
N ALA A 6 11.10 5.90 5.53
CA ALA A 6 11.57 4.50 5.56
C ALA A 6 12.96 4.34 4.92
N VAL A 7 13.22 5.04 3.81
CA VAL A 7 14.51 5.04 3.13
C VAL A 7 15.57 5.75 3.97
N GLU A 8 15.22 6.92 4.50
CA GLU A 8 16.12 7.73 5.35
C GLU A 8 16.52 6.98 6.63
N LYS A 9 15.62 6.16 7.17
CA LYS A 9 15.88 5.29 8.33
C LYS A 9 16.49 3.94 7.95
N GLY A 10 16.70 3.67 6.66
CA GLY A 10 17.27 2.42 6.17
C GLY A 10 16.43 1.18 6.48
N LEU A 11 15.10 1.33 6.57
CA LEU A 11 14.20 0.23 6.91
C LEU A 11 14.09 -0.77 5.76
N GLU A 12 14.09 -2.06 6.12
CA GLU A 12 13.94 -3.16 5.15
C GLU A 12 12.48 -3.47 4.83
N SER A 13 11.56 -3.18 5.76
CA SER A 13 10.14 -3.45 5.57
C SER A 13 9.23 -2.39 6.19
N VAL A 14 8.04 -2.22 5.60
CA VAL A 14 6.99 -1.30 6.07
C VAL A 14 5.64 -2.00 5.99
N ALA A 15 4.79 -1.77 6.99
CA ALA A 15 3.41 -2.24 6.99
C ALA A 15 2.42 -1.06 7.01
N PHE A 16 1.44 -1.08 6.11
CA PHE A 16 0.37 -0.07 6.03
C PHE A 16 -0.98 -0.70 6.38
N PRO A 17 -1.84 -0.02 7.16
CA PRO A 17 -3.25 -0.36 7.25
C PRO A 17 -4.00 0.13 5.99
N ALA A 18 -5.30 -0.17 5.89
CA ALA A 18 -6.19 0.49 4.93
C ALA A 18 -6.47 1.93 5.37
N ILE A 19 -5.57 2.86 5.00
CA ILE A 19 -5.65 4.27 5.39
C ILE A 19 -6.92 4.90 4.80
N SER A 20 -7.58 5.76 5.57
CA SER A 20 -8.79 6.51 5.21
C SER A 20 -10.09 5.71 5.04
N THR A 21 -10.09 4.37 5.14
CA THR A 21 -11.30 3.56 4.88
C THR A 21 -12.13 3.22 6.13
N GLY A 22 -11.63 3.58 7.32
CA GLY A 22 -12.33 3.41 8.60
C GLY A 22 -13.27 4.59 8.91
N VAL A 23 -12.99 5.32 9.99
CA VAL A 23 -13.80 6.47 10.44
C VAL A 23 -13.95 7.56 9.35
N TYR A 24 -12.95 7.72 8.49
CA TYR A 24 -12.99 8.69 7.39
C TYR A 24 -13.87 8.27 6.21
N GLY A 25 -14.31 7.01 6.15
CA GLY A 25 -15.32 6.54 5.20
C GLY A 25 -14.91 6.60 3.73
N TYR A 26 -13.62 6.73 3.41
CA TYR A 26 -13.17 6.74 2.02
C TYR A 26 -13.43 5.37 1.37
N PRO A 27 -13.93 5.32 0.12
CA PRO A 27 -14.24 4.05 -0.54
C PRO A 27 -13.02 3.12 -0.62
N VAL A 28 -13.20 1.88 -0.16
CA VAL A 28 -12.09 0.94 0.01
C VAL A 28 -11.40 0.58 -1.30
N ASP A 29 -12.16 0.44 -2.39
CA ASP A 29 -11.59 0.12 -3.71
C ASP A 29 -10.70 1.24 -4.24
N LEU A 30 -11.14 2.49 -4.10
CA LEU A 30 -10.36 3.67 -4.51
C LEU A 30 -9.12 3.87 -3.63
N ALA A 31 -9.24 3.60 -2.32
CA ALA A 31 -8.09 3.62 -1.41
C ALA A 31 -7.06 2.55 -1.78
N ALA A 32 -7.53 1.33 -2.08
CA ALA A 32 -6.67 0.22 -2.47
C ALA A 32 -5.93 0.53 -3.78
N GLU A 33 -6.63 1.03 -4.80
CA GLU A 33 -6.05 1.44 -6.08
C GLU A 33 -4.94 2.49 -5.89
N THR A 34 -5.26 3.57 -5.17
CA THR A 34 -4.30 4.65 -4.92
C THR A 34 -3.08 4.14 -4.13
N ALA A 35 -3.30 3.36 -3.07
CA ALA A 35 -2.22 2.92 -2.21
C ALA A 35 -1.30 1.88 -2.88
N LEU A 36 -1.88 0.94 -3.63
CA LEU A 36 -1.11 -0.10 -4.34
C LEU A 36 -0.33 0.50 -5.51
N ASP A 37 -0.91 1.44 -6.27
CA ASP A 37 -0.23 2.10 -7.40
C ASP A 37 0.97 2.92 -6.91
N GLU A 38 0.79 3.69 -5.84
CA GLU A 38 1.87 4.48 -5.28
C GLU A 38 3.00 3.60 -4.72
N VAL A 39 2.66 2.54 -3.98
CA VAL A 39 3.66 1.57 -3.49
C VAL A 39 4.40 0.90 -4.64
N ARG A 40 3.69 0.49 -5.70
CA ARG A 40 4.30 -0.12 -6.88
C ARG A 40 5.32 0.82 -7.53
N ARG A 41 4.90 2.05 -7.88
CA ARG A 41 5.77 3.06 -8.51
C ARG A 41 6.97 3.40 -7.63
N PHE A 42 6.75 3.47 -6.33
CA PHE A 42 7.82 3.70 -5.37
C PHE A 42 8.84 2.54 -5.37
N LEU A 43 8.39 1.29 -5.32
CA LEU A 43 9.27 0.12 -5.33
C LEU A 43 9.99 -0.09 -6.67
N GLU A 44 9.38 0.32 -7.78
CA GLU A 44 10.04 0.31 -9.11
C GLU A 44 11.19 1.34 -9.18
N SER A 45 11.14 2.40 -8.37
CA SER A 45 12.14 3.49 -8.37
C SER A 45 13.09 3.50 -7.16
N SER A 46 12.89 2.61 -6.18
CA SER A 46 13.67 2.55 -4.95
C SER A 46 14.05 1.11 -4.59
N ALA A 47 15.31 0.90 -4.20
CA ALA A 47 15.77 -0.40 -3.70
C ALA A 47 15.27 -0.74 -2.28
N ARG A 48 14.70 0.24 -1.55
CA ARG A 48 14.22 0.06 -0.16
C ARG A 48 12.91 0.82 0.12
N PRO A 49 12.08 0.33 1.04
CA PRO A 49 12.12 -1.01 1.66
C PRO A 49 11.95 -2.14 0.62
N SER A 50 12.46 -3.33 0.92
CA SER A 50 12.34 -4.51 0.05
C SER A 50 11.00 -5.23 0.21
N LEU A 51 10.28 -4.96 1.30
CA LEU A 51 8.96 -5.53 1.58
C LEU A 51 7.98 -4.45 2.05
N VAL A 52 6.83 -4.36 1.38
CA VAL A 52 5.66 -3.62 1.86
C VAL A 52 4.51 -4.60 2.11
N ARG A 53 3.86 -4.49 3.27
CA ARG A 53 2.72 -5.34 3.63
C ARG A 53 1.48 -4.49 3.93
N PHE A 54 0.36 -4.82 3.30
CA PHE A 54 -0.94 -4.27 3.69
C PHE A 54 -1.57 -5.14 4.78
N VAL A 55 -1.84 -4.54 5.94
CA VAL A 55 -2.47 -5.20 7.10
C VAL A 55 -3.94 -4.82 7.13
N LEU A 56 -4.78 -5.75 6.65
CA LEU A 56 -6.18 -5.50 6.34
C LEU A 56 -7.05 -6.16 7.41
N PHE A 57 -7.87 -5.35 8.08
CA PHE A 57 -8.59 -5.79 9.29
C PHE A 57 -9.80 -6.69 9.00
N SER A 58 -10.44 -6.55 7.84
CA SER A 58 -11.63 -7.32 7.48
C SER A 58 -11.55 -7.92 6.09
N ASP A 59 -12.36 -8.95 5.86
CA ASP A 59 -12.46 -9.64 4.57
C ASP A 59 -12.82 -8.70 3.42
N GLY A 60 -13.65 -7.68 3.68
CA GLY A 60 -13.99 -6.66 2.68
C GLY A 60 -12.77 -5.82 2.25
N HIS A 61 -11.90 -5.44 3.20
CA HIS A 61 -10.67 -4.74 2.87
C HIS A 61 -9.68 -5.65 2.14
N LEU A 62 -9.55 -6.90 2.58
CA LEU A 62 -8.73 -7.91 1.93
C LEU A 62 -9.18 -8.15 0.49
N GLY A 63 -10.47 -8.38 0.27
CA GLY A 63 -11.04 -8.63 -1.06
C GLY A 63 -10.83 -7.46 -2.02
N ALA A 64 -11.05 -6.22 -1.56
CA ALA A 64 -10.81 -5.04 -2.38
C ALA A 64 -9.33 -4.90 -2.79
N HIS A 65 -8.39 -5.06 -1.84
CA HIS A 65 -6.95 -4.97 -2.15
C HIS A 65 -6.47 -6.14 -3.02
N ALA A 66 -6.97 -7.36 -2.78
CA ALA A 66 -6.62 -8.53 -3.58
C ALA A 66 -7.08 -8.37 -5.03
N ARG A 67 -8.33 -7.95 -5.26
CA ARG A 67 -8.87 -7.71 -6.59
C ARG A 67 -8.08 -6.65 -7.35
N VAL A 68 -7.83 -5.50 -6.73
CA VAL A 68 -7.02 -4.43 -7.35
C VAL A 68 -5.60 -4.91 -7.66
N LEU A 69 -4.97 -5.64 -6.72
CA LEU A 69 -3.64 -6.17 -6.96
C LEU A 69 -3.61 -7.15 -8.13
N GLU A 70 -4.57 -8.08 -8.19
CA GLU A 70 -4.72 -9.04 -9.30
C GLU A 70 -4.87 -8.33 -10.64
N GLU A 71 -5.69 -7.28 -10.71
CA GLU A 71 -5.85 -6.43 -11.91
C GLU A 71 -4.55 -5.73 -12.34
N MET A 72 -3.62 -5.47 -11.40
CA MET A 72 -2.33 -4.82 -11.68
C MET A 72 -1.22 -5.75 -12.14
N VAL A 73 -1.28 -7.04 -11.75
CA VAL A 73 -0.28 -8.07 -12.13
C VAL A 73 -0.73 -9.00 -13.25
N GLY A 74 -2.03 -9.02 -13.58
CA GLY A 74 -2.56 -9.67 -14.78
C GLY A 74 -2.13 -8.96 -16.06
#